data_AF-A0A7X5I4Z7-F1
#
_entry.id   AF-A0A7X5I4Z7-F1
#
_cell.length_a   1.000
_cell.length_b   1.000
_cell.length_c   1.000
_cell.angle_alpha   90.00
_cell.angle_beta   90.00
_cell.angle_gamma   90.00
#
_symmetry.space_group_name_H-M   'P 1'
#
loop_
_entity.id
_entity.type
_entity.pdbx_description
1 polymer ?
#
loop_
_entity_poly.entity_id
_entity_poly.type
_entity_poly.pdbx_seq_one_letter_code
_entity_poly.pdbx_strand_id
1 'polypeptide(L)'
;MVKEFEEILEKLETIYAPLITSEEYHFVPVVDVVDGVFSYLETFQGEADEEERLEVINQSADNIMKQLSLFSEKLSYSSIHIIVFDHFPNLKEISKLLFKFTKLLYKENLSVDEYKSLLVILSYIDNEKIEFKYSLAYRVLKIIFIMTLYHATIYVSILSKLVLKQIALTLDIPA
;
A
#
# COMPACT_ATOMS: atom_id res chain seq x y z
N MET A 1 -17.52 3.76 -8.30
CA MET A 1 -16.89 2.77 -7.43
C MET A 1 -15.39 2.68 -7.70
N VAL A 2 -14.93 2.31 -8.91
CA VAL A 2 -13.49 2.34 -9.26
C VAL A 2 -12.90 3.75 -9.12
N LYS A 3 -13.57 4.77 -9.68
CA LYS A 3 -13.15 6.17 -9.55
C LYS A 3 -13.02 6.65 -8.09
N GLU A 4 -13.94 6.23 -7.22
CA GLU A 4 -13.92 6.60 -5.79
C GLU A 4 -12.73 5.93 -5.08
N PHE A 5 -12.41 4.69 -5.45
CA PHE A 5 -11.23 3.99 -4.93
C PHE A 5 -9.92 4.58 -5.45
N GLU A 6 -9.86 4.97 -6.72
CA GLU A 6 -8.72 5.71 -7.30
C GLU A 6 -8.49 7.05 -6.59
N GLU A 7 -9.56 7.83 -6.36
CA GLU A 7 -9.48 9.10 -5.61
C GLU A 7 -9.01 8.89 -4.16
N ILE A 8 -9.42 7.78 -3.52
CA ILE A 8 -8.94 7.42 -2.18
C ILE A 8 -7.43 7.11 -2.22
N LEU A 9 -6.97 6.32 -3.20
CA LEU A 9 -5.56 5.97 -3.34
C LEU A 9 -4.69 7.19 -3.65
N GLU A 10 -5.16 8.12 -4.50
CA GLU A 10 -4.46 9.38 -4.79
C GLU A 10 -4.24 10.21 -3.51
N LYS A 11 -5.27 10.31 -2.67
CA LYS A 11 -5.16 11.02 -1.38
C LYS A 11 -4.18 10.33 -0.44
N LEU A 12 -4.19 8.99 -0.38
CA LEU A 12 -3.24 8.24 0.44
C LEU A 12 -1.81 8.38 -0.08
N GLU A 13 -1.60 8.34 -1.40
CA GLU A 13 -0.29 8.60 -2.01
C GLU A 13 0.21 10.01 -1.66
N THR A 14 -0.66 11.01 -1.64
CA THR A 14 -0.30 12.39 -1.25
C THR A 14 0.10 12.49 0.23
N ILE A 15 -0.55 11.73 1.12
CA ILE A 15 -0.27 11.73 2.56
C ILE A 15 0.99 10.96 2.92
N TYR A 16 1.21 9.81 2.26
CA TYR A 16 2.30 8.89 2.59
C TYR A 16 3.54 9.04 1.69
N ALA A 17 3.46 9.78 0.58
CA ALA A 17 4.62 10.14 -0.24
C ALA A 17 4.77 11.66 -0.48
N PRO A 18 4.58 12.54 0.53
CA PRO A 18 4.59 13.99 0.36
C PRO A 18 5.98 14.55 0.02
N LEU A 19 7.04 13.80 0.33
CA LEU A 19 8.45 14.19 0.13
C LEU A 19 8.85 14.27 -1.35
N ILE A 20 8.04 13.72 -2.26
CA ILE A 20 8.44 13.48 -3.66
C ILE A 20 7.33 13.94 -4.61
N THR A 21 6.77 15.11 -4.36
CA THR A 21 5.89 15.80 -5.29
C THR A 21 6.71 16.78 -6.12
N SER A 22 7.28 16.31 -7.23
CA SER A 22 7.61 17.24 -8.33
C SER A 22 6.29 17.75 -8.91
N GLU A 23 6.20 19.04 -9.25
CA GLU A 23 4.98 19.75 -9.64
C GLU A 23 4.29 19.30 -10.94
N GLU A 24 4.66 18.15 -11.50
CA GLU A 24 3.93 17.49 -12.58
C GLU A 24 3.69 16.02 -12.19
N TYR A 25 2.54 15.46 -12.58
CA TYR A 25 2.07 14.08 -12.34
C TYR A 25 3.05 13.00 -12.85
N HIS A 26 4.27 12.97 -12.33
CA HIS A 26 5.29 12.02 -12.69
C HIS A 26 5.22 10.83 -11.76
N PHE A 27 5.24 9.67 -12.38
CA PHE A 27 5.44 8.40 -11.71
C PHE A 27 6.73 8.48 -10.89
N VAL A 28 6.61 8.22 -9.59
CA VAL A 28 7.76 8.12 -8.68
C VAL A 28 8.09 6.65 -8.46
N PRO A 29 9.32 6.18 -8.79
CA PRO A 29 9.78 4.84 -8.45
C PRO A 29 9.62 4.54 -6.95
N VAL A 30 9.24 3.32 -6.61
CA VAL A 30 9.13 2.84 -5.22
C VAL A 30 10.45 3.00 -4.48
N VAL A 31 11.58 2.76 -5.15
CA VAL A 31 12.92 2.87 -4.55
C VAL A 31 13.19 4.30 -4.11
N ASP A 32 12.83 5.29 -4.92
CA ASP A 32 13.00 6.71 -4.55
C ASP A 32 12.08 7.09 -3.37
N VAL A 33 10.86 6.55 -3.32
CA VAL A 33 9.97 6.73 -2.16
C VAL A 33 10.56 6.09 -0.91
N VAL A 34 11.10 4.88 -1.04
CA VAL A 34 11.75 4.15 0.07
C VAL A 34 12.94 4.92 0.59
N ASP A 35 13.84 5.34 -0.30
CA ASP A 35 15.05 6.07 0.06
C ASP A 35 14.70 7.44 0.65
N GLY A 36 13.66 8.09 0.14
CA GLY A 36 13.13 9.33 0.71
C GLY A 36 12.55 9.13 2.11
N VAL A 37 11.77 8.07 2.33
CA VAL A 37 11.21 7.72 3.64
C VAL A 37 12.32 7.32 4.61
N PHE A 38 13.27 6.47 4.21
CA PHE A 38 14.40 6.11 5.08
C PHE A 38 15.32 7.28 5.34
N SER A 39 15.66 8.09 4.33
CA SER A 39 16.47 9.30 4.53
C SER A 39 15.77 10.26 5.48
N TYR A 40 14.45 10.43 5.35
CA TYR A 40 13.64 11.18 6.30
C TYR A 40 13.79 10.55 7.70
N LEU A 41 13.45 9.29 7.89
CA LEU A 41 13.58 8.60 9.18
C LEU A 41 15.02 8.64 9.76
N GLU A 42 16.06 8.62 8.92
CA GLU A 42 17.47 8.62 9.32
C GLU A 42 18.03 10.01 9.65
N THR A 43 17.59 11.07 8.95
CA THR A 43 17.98 12.45 9.28
C THR A 43 17.29 12.96 10.56
N PHE A 44 16.29 12.25 11.06
CA PHE A 44 15.50 12.61 12.25
C PHE A 44 15.79 11.73 13.48
N GLN A 45 17.04 11.27 13.66
CA GLN A 45 17.42 10.56 14.89
C GLN A 45 17.42 11.49 16.13
N GLY A 46 16.33 11.50 16.91
CA GLY A 46 16.44 11.78 18.36
C GLY A 46 15.31 12.48 19.15
N GLU A 47 14.14 12.84 18.61
CA GLU A 47 13.18 13.71 19.35
C GLU A 47 11.72 13.21 19.39
N ALA A 48 11.01 13.50 20.50
CA ALA A 48 9.59 13.20 20.74
C ALA A 48 8.61 13.76 19.70
N ASP A 49 9.09 14.66 18.83
CA ASP A 49 8.39 15.22 17.66
C ASP A 49 8.11 14.14 16.58
N GLU A 50 8.81 13.00 16.62
CA GLU A 50 8.63 11.87 15.68
C GLU A 50 7.30 11.13 15.88
N GLU A 51 6.96 10.79 17.12
CA GLU A 51 5.69 10.12 17.44
C GLU A 51 4.51 11.03 17.12
N GLU A 52 4.62 12.33 17.44
CA GLU A 52 3.60 13.34 17.16
C GLU A 52 3.41 13.57 15.66
N ARG A 53 4.48 13.59 14.85
CA ARG A 53 4.38 13.74 13.39
C ARG A 53 3.89 12.48 12.67
N LEU A 54 4.31 11.29 13.10
CA LEU A 54 3.73 10.03 12.62
C LEU A 54 2.25 9.96 12.97
N GLU A 55 1.89 10.43 14.16
CA GLU A 55 0.51 10.57 14.58
C GLU A 55 -0.26 11.53 13.67
N VAL A 56 0.30 12.70 13.32
CA VAL A 56 -0.32 13.64 12.37
C VAL A 56 -0.51 13.03 10.97
N ILE A 57 0.47 12.30 10.43
CA ILE A 57 0.33 11.59 9.14
C ILE A 57 -0.78 10.56 9.22
N ASN A 58 -0.80 9.73 10.27
CA ASN A 58 -1.80 8.68 10.46
C ASN A 58 -3.20 9.24 10.76
N GLN A 59 -3.30 10.35 11.49
CA GLN A 59 -4.54 11.10 11.74
C GLN A 59 -5.07 11.71 10.43
N SER A 60 -4.19 12.23 9.58
CA SER A 60 -4.56 12.77 8.26
C SER A 60 -5.13 11.68 7.34
N ALA A 61 -4.62 10.45 7.46
CA ALA A 61 -5.12 9.29 6.73
C ALA A 61 -6.43 8.71 7.32
N ASP A 62 -6.76 8.97 8.59
CA ASP A 62 -7.79 8.26 9.34
C ASP A 62 -9.20 8.38 8.72
N ASN A 63 -9.58 9.59 8.29
CA ASN A 63 -10.86 9.81 7.61
C ASN A 63 -10.95 9.08 6.26
N ILE A 64 -9.84 9.03 5.52
CA ILE A 64 -9.76 8.35 4.22
C ILE A 64 -9.81 6.83 4.42
N MET A 65 -9.13 6.33 5.45
CA MET A 65 -9.13 4.91 5.80
C MET A 65 -10.48 4.43 6.33
N LYS A 66 -11.22 5.26 7.06
CA LYS A 66 -12.62 4.99 7.43
C LYS A 66 -13.51 4.85 6.20
N GLN A 67 -13.38 5.74 5.22
CA GLN A 67 -14.09 5.64 3.94
C GLN A 67 -13.73 4.35 3.20
N LEU A 68 -12.44 4.00 3.17
CA LEU A 68 -11.97 2.77 2.53
C LEU A 68 -12.45 1.49 3.26
N SER A 69 -12.53 1.51 4.58
CA SER A 69 -13.09 0.39 5.36
C SER A 69 -14.57 0.18 5.04
N LEU A 70 -15.37 1.24 5.02
CA LEU A 70 -16.78 1.19 4.61
C LEU A 70 -16.94 0.72 3.17
N PHE A 71 -16.03 1.14 2.29
CA PHE A 71 -15.98 0.70 0.90
C PHE A 71 -15.65 -0.79 0.77
N SER A 72 -14.66 -1.28 1.52
CA SER A 72 -14.28 -2.70 1.59
C SER A 72 -15.42 -3.59 2.08
N GLU A 73 -16.20 -3.13 3.06
CA GLU A 73 -17.42 -3.82 3.48
C GLU A 73 -18.44 -3.89 2.34
N LYS A 74 -18.73 -2.78 1.65
CA LYS A 74 -19.64 -2.76 0.51
C LYS A 74 -19.20 -3.66 -0.65
N LEU A 75 -17.89 -3.69 -0.94
CA LEU A 75 -17.32 -4.59 -1.95
C LEU A 75 -17.48 -6.07 -1.60
N SER A 76 -17.57 -6.41 -0.32
CA SER A 76 -17.83 -7.79 0.12
C SER A 76 -19.23 -8.28 -0.27
N TYR A 77 -20.15 -7.37 -0.63
CA TYR A 77 -21.54 -7.68 -0.98
C TYR A 77 -21.87 -7.46 -2.47
N SER A 78 -20.99 -6.85 -3.27
CA SER A 78 -21.22 -6.59 -4.70
C SER A 78 -20.14 -7.20 -5.57
N SER A 79 -20.52 -8.13 -6.45
CA SER A 79 -19.67 -8.83 -7.43
C SER A 79 -19.21 -7.95 -8.61
N ILE A 80 -19.29 -6.63 -8.52
CA ILE A 80 -19.39 -5.77 -9.71
C ILE A 80 -18.04 -5.15 -10.13
N HIS A 81 -17.02 -5.10 -9.27
CA HIS A 81 -15.71 -4.55 -9.64
C HIS A 81 -14.54 -5.33 -9.05
N ILE A 82 -13.75 -5.96 -9.93
CA ILE A 82 -12.55 -6.73 -9.60
C ILE A 82 -11.32 -5.86 -9.90
N ILE A 83 -10.43 -5.70 -8.91
CA ILE A 83 -9.08 -5.19 -9.18
C ILE A 83 -8.30 -6.32 -9.90
N VAL A 84 -7.89 -6.07 -11.15
CA VAL A 84 -7.24 -7.09 -11.98
C VAL A 84 -5.76 -7.21 -11.63
N PHE A 85 -5.36 -8.38 -11.12
CA PHE A 85 -3.96 -8.70 -10.77
C PHE A 85 -3.29 -9.68 -11.75
N ASP A 86 -3.93 -9.99 -12.89
CA ASP A 86 -3.47 -11.01 -13.86
C ASP A 86 -2.08 -10.73 -14.45
N HIS A 87 -1.62 -9.48 -14.37
CA HIS A 87 -0.32 -9.05 -14.89
C HIS A 87 0.83 -9.21 -13.88
N PHE A 88 0.57 -9.68 -12.66
CA PHE A 88 1.58 -9.90 -11.63
C PHE A 88 2.08 -11.36 -11.65
N PRO A 89 3.29 -11.64 -12.19
CA PRO A 89 3.78 -13.02 -12.31
C PRO A 89 3.99 -13.72 -10.94
N ASN A 90 4.16 -12.95 -9.88
CA ASN A 90 4.42 -13.44 -8.51
C ASN A 90 3.19 -13.27 -7.60
N LEU A 91 1.97 -13.39 -8.15
CA LEU A 91 0.74 -13.13 -7.40
C LEU A 91 0.58 -14.02 -6.15
N LYS A 92 1.13 -15.23 -6.20
CA LYS A 92 1.14 -16.17 -5.06
C LYS A 92 2.07 -15.73 -3.94
N GLU A 93 3.22 -15.14 -4.27
CA GLU A 93 4.16 -14.57 -3.31
C GLU A 93 3.59 -13.30 -2.70
N ILE A 94 2.98 -12.44 -3.53
CA ILE A 94 2.26 -11.25 -3.09
C ILE A 94 1.15 -11.63 -2.11
N SER A 95 0.31 -12.61 -2.45
CA SER A 95 -0.78 -13.04 -1.56
C SER A 95 -0.27 -13.64 -0.25
N LYS A 96 0.82 -14.41 -0.25
CA LYS A 96 1.46 -14.90 0.99
C LYS A 96 1.96 -13.74 1.87
N LEU A 97 2.58 -12.72 1.29
CA LEU A 97 3.08 -11.54 2.00
C LEU A 97 1.92 -10.71 2.58
N LEU A 98 0.91 -10.41 1.76
CA LEU A 98 -0.29 -9.69 2.20
C LEU A 98 -1.05 -10.46 3.28
N PHE A 99 -1.12 -11.79 3.19
CA PHE A 99 -1.74 -12.62 4.21
C PHE A 99 -1.02 -12.51 5.55
N LYS A 100 0.32 -12.41 5.55
CA LYS A 100 1.06 -12.08 6.76
C LYS A 100 0.61 -10.72 7.30
N PHE A 101 0.58 -9.67 6.48
CA PHE A 101 0.12 -8.34 6.91
C PHE A 101 -1.27 -8.33 7.53
N THR A 102 -2.22 -9.12 6.99
CA THR A 102 -3.56 -9.24 7.60
C THR A 102 -3.56 -9.90 8.97
N LYS A 103 -2.58 -10.78 9.24
CA LYS A 103 -2.39 -11.46 10.54
C LYS A 103 -1.59 -10.62 11.53
N LEU A 104 -0.95 -9.53 11.09
CA LEU A 104 -0.09 -8.68 11.90
C LEU A 104 -0.82 -7.64 12.74
N LEU A 105 -2.15 -7.69 12.88
CA LEU A 105 -2.89 -6.78 13.77
C LEU A 105 -2.34 -6.74 15.22
N TYR A 106 -1.47 -7.69 15.60
CA TYR A 106 -0.85 -7.79 16.92
C TYR A 106 0.67 -8.06 16.93
N LYS A 107 1.39 -7.92 15.80
CA LYS A 107 2.86 -8.09 15.80
C LYS A 107 3.51 -6.75 15.49
N GLU A 108 4.37 -6.30 16.41
CA GLU A 108 4.92 -4.93 16.38
C GLU A 108 5.92 -4.68 15.26
N ASN A 109 6.54 -5.69 14.65
CA ASN A 109 7.51 -5.44 13.58
C ASN A 109 7.57 -6.58 12.56
N LEU A 110 7.64 -6.18 11.29
CA LEU A 110 8.02 -7.05 10.18
C LEU A 110 9.53 -7.31 10.20
N SER A 111 9.92 -8.45 9.65
CA SER A 111 11.34 -8.68 9.41
C SER A 111 11.85 -7.86 8.23
N VAL A 112 13.11 -7.44 8.29
CA VAL A 112 13.80 -6.73 7.20
C VAL A 112 13.71 -7.50 5.87
N ASP A 113 13.73 -8.83 5.92
CA ASP A 113 13.64 -9.68 4.73
C ASP A 113 12.25 -9.66 4.07
N GLU A 114 11.20 -9.47 4.85
CA GLU A 114 9.83 -9.31 4.34
C GLU A 114 9.65 -7.98 3.61
N TYR A 115 10.24 -6.90 4.14
CA TYR A 115 10.31 -5.62 3.44
C TYR A 115 11.07 -5.71 2.13
N LYS A 116 12.27 -6.32 2.16
CA LYS A 116 13.10 -6.50 0.96
C LYS A 116 12.40 -7.30 -0.13
N SER A 117 11.67 -8.34 0.24
CA SER A 117 10.94 -9.17 -0.73
C SER A 117 9.87 -8.39 -1.49
N LEU A 118 9.11 -7.54 -0.79
CA LEU A 118 8.08 -6.70 -1.41
C LEU A 118 8.71 -5.57 -2.24
N LEU A 119 9.79 -4.96 -1.76
CA LEU A 119 10.54 -3.94 -2.48
C LEU A 119 11.11 -4.47 -3.81
N VAL A 120 11.67 -5.68 -3.83
CA VAL A 120 12.19 -6.31 -5.06
C VAL A 120 11.09 -6.50 -6.09
N ILE A 121 9.90 -6.95 -5.67
CA ILE A 121 8.75 -7.14 -6.58
C ILE A 121 8.30 -5.80 -7.17
N LEU A 122 8.16 -4.75 -6.35
CA LEU A 122 7.73 -3.44 -6.80
C LEU A 122 8.80 -2.77 -7.69
N SER A 123 10.08 -2.87 -7.31
CA SER A 123 11.22 -2.36 -8.09
C SER A 123 11.35 -3.04 -9.46
N TYR A 124 11.06 -4.34 -9.55
CA TYR A 124 11.03 -5.04 -10.84
C TYR A 124 9.95 -4.46 -11.76
N ILE A 125 8.75 -4.18 -11.24
CA ILE A 125 7.67 -3.55 -12.02
C ILE A 125 8.09 -2.13 -12.46
N ASP A 126 8.78 -1.41 -11.58
CA ASP A 126 9.29 -0.07 -11.87
C ASP A 126 10.31 -0.04 -13.00
N ASN A 127 11.16 -1.05 -13.10
CA ASN A 127 12.24 -1.06 -14.07
C ASN A 127 11.81 -1.66 -15.42
N GLU A 128 10.97 -2.70 -15.40
CA GLU A 128 10.74 -3.55 -16.57
C GLU A 128 9.36 -3.36 -17.24
N LYS A 129 8.39 -2.72 -16.56
CA LYS A 129 6.98 -2.71 -17.00
C LYS A 129 6.30 -1.35 -16.84
N ILE A 130 6.69 -0.37 -17.68
CA ILE A 130 6.20 1.02 -17.63
C ILE A 130 4.67 1.12 -17.63
N GLU A 131 3.98 0.32 -18.43
CA GLU A 131 2.52 0.36 -18.57
C GLU A 131 1.78 -0.06 -17.29
N PHE A 132 2.36 -0.96 -16.50
CA PHE A 132 1.73 -1.48 -15.28
C PHE A 132 1.91 -0.55 -14.08
N LYS A 133 2.81 0.43 -14.16
CA LYS A 133 3.05 1.44 -13.11
C LYS A 133 1.84 2.31 -12.80
N TYR A 134 1.00 2.54 -13.80
CA TYR A 134 -0.22 3.33 -13.66
C TYR A 134 -1.44 2.47 -13.34
N SER A 135 -1.28 1.14 -13.30
CA SER A 135 -2.37 0.24 -12.98
C SER A 135 -2.78 0.41 -11.52
N LEU A 136 -4.10 0.33 -11.29
CA LEU A 136 -4.69 0.38 -9.97
C LEU A 136 -4.08 -0.66 -9.03
N ALA A 137 -3.86 -1.88 -9.53
CA ALA A 137 -3.27 -2.98 -8.76
C ALA A 137 -1.86 -2.66 -8.25
N TYR A 138 -1.01 -2.05 -9.08
CA TYR A 138 0.33 -1.65 -8.66
C TYR A 138 0.28 -0.54 -7.61
N ARG A 139 -0.54 0.50 -7.85
CA ARG A 139 -0.69 1.64 -6.92
C ARG A 139 -1.16 1.19 -5.53
N VAL A 140 -2.10 0.23 -5.48
CA VAL A 140 -2.55 -0.38 -4.22
C VAL A 140 -1.42 -1.12 -3.49
N LEU A 141 -0.61 -1.90 -4.21
CA LEU A 141 0.52 -2.62 -3.58
C LEU A 141 1.60 -1.65 -3.09
N LYS A 142 1.87 -0.60 -3.86
CA LYS A 142 2.80 0.47 -3.50
C LYS A 142 2.35 1.18 -2.23
N ILE A 143 1.08 1.58 -2.12
CA ILE A 143 0.60 2.28 -0.91
C ILE A 143 0.60 1.38 0.33
N ILE A 144 0.23 0.09 0.20
CA ILE A 144 0.32 -0.89 1.29
C ILE A 144 1.75 -0.94 1.83
N PHE A 145 2.72 -1.03 0.92
CA PHE A 145 4.13 -1.07 1.29
C PHE A 145 4.59 0.21 2.01
N ILE A 146 4.26 1.40 1.48
CA ILE A 146 4.65 2.68 2.10
C ILE A 146 4.01 2.84 3.49
N MET A 147 2.71 2.55 3.62
CA MET A 147 2.02 2.57 4.92
C MET A 147 2.68 1.66 5.96
N THR A 148 3.29 0.57 5.49
CA THR A 148 4.02 -0.36 6.35
C THR A 148 5.29 0.28 6.89
N LEU A 149 6.02 1.06 6.08
CA LEU A 149 7.19 1.84 6.53
C LEU A 149 6.81 2.89 7.58
N TYR A 150 5.60 3.47 7.47
CA TYR A 150 5.05 4.42 8.45
C TYR A 150 4.37 3.74 9.66
N HIS A 151 4.52 2.42 9.84
CA HIS A 151 3.93 1.65 10.94
C HIS A 151 2.40 1.77 11.07
N ALA A 152 1.69 2.05 9.97
CA ALA A 152 0.23 2.19 9.95
C ALA A 152 -0.50 0.81 9.89
N THR A 153 -0.18 -0.07 10.84
CA THR A 153 -0.49 -1.52 10.81
C THR A 153 -1.99 -1.84 10.64
N ILE A 154 -2.87 -1.06 11.25
CA ILE A 154 -4.33 -1.21 11.11
C ILE A 154 -4.76 -1.00 9.65
N TYR A 155 -4.24 0.07 9.02
CA TYR A 155 -4.58 0.44 7.65
C TYR A 155 -4.02 -0.56 6.64
N VAL A 156 -2.77 -0.97 6.84
CA VAL A 156 -2.12 -2.04 6.07
C VAL A 156 -2.95 -3.32 6.13
N SER A 157 -3.47 -3.70 7.30
CA SER A 157 -4.33 -4.88 7.47
C SER A 157 -5.65 -4.75 6.71
N ILE A 158 -6.33 -3.59 6.77
CA ILE A 158 -7.57 -3.34 6.04
C ILE A 158 -7.36 -3.47 4.52
N LEU A 159 -6.35 -2.78 3.99
CA LEU A 159 -6.04 -2.80 2.55
C LEU A 159 -5.59 -4.19 2.10
N SER A 160 -4.76 -4.87 2.88
CA SER A 160 -4.31 -6.23 2.56
C SER A 160 -5.48 -7.22 2.53
N LYS A 161 -6.45 -7.11 3.45
CA LYS A 161 -7.68 -7.94 3.43
C LYS A 161 -8.50 -7.68 2.17
N LEU A 162 -8.63 -6.41 1.77
CA LEU A 162 -9.32 -6.05 0.55
C LEU A 162 -8.63 -6.68 -0.68
N VAL A 163 -7.32 -6.50 -0.82
CA VAL A 163 -6.55 -7.05 -1.95
C VAL A 163 -6.60 -8.57 -1.98
N LEU A 164 -6.43 -9.25 -0.84
CA LEU A 164 -6.50 -10.71 -0.80
C LEU A 164 -7.85 -11.25 -1.28
N LYS A 165 -8.96 -10.60 -0.90
CA LYS A 165 -10.28 -10.95 -1.42
C LYS A 165 -10.34 -10.79 -2.94
N GLN A 166 -9.78 -9.70 -3.48
CA GLN A 166 -9.75 -9.46 -4.92
C GLN A 166 -8.89 -10.52 -5.64
N ILE A 167 -7.71 -10.84 -5.10
CA ILE A 167 -6.83 -11.90 -5.64
C ILE A 167 -7.51 -13.26 -5.61
N ALA A 168 -8.24 -13.59 -4.53
CA ALA A 168 -8.97 -14.87 -4.43
C ALA A 168 -10.04 -15.00 -5.53
N LEU A 169 -10.77 -13.92 -5.81
CA LEU A 169 -11.73 -13.84 -6.91
C LEU A 169 -11.05 -14.01 -8.29
N THR A 170 -9.85 -13.46 -8.45
CA THR A 170 -9.07 -13.58 -9.69
C THR A 170 -8.48 -14.98 -9.90
N LEU A 171 -8.03 -15.63 -8.83
CA LEU A 171 -7.41 -16.95 -8.88
C LEU A 171 -8.41 -18.12 -8.80
N ASP A 172 -9.71 -17.82 -8.71
CA ASP A 172 -10.79 -18.80 -8.50
C ASP A 172 -10.54 -19.71 -7.28
N ILE A 173 -9.92 -19.13 -6.23
CA ILE A 173 -9.64 -19.79 -4.96
C ILE A 173 -10.81 -19.48 -4.01
N PRO A 174 -11.44 -20.49 -3.37
CA PRO A 174 -12.55 -20.23 -2.44
C PRO A 174 -12.10 -19.30 -1.31
N ALA A 175 -12.89 -18.25 -1.10
CA ALA A 175 -12.67 -17.18 -0.12
C ALA A 175 -12.71 -17.67 1.33
#